data_AF-A0A7J2RFM3-F1
#
_entry.id   AF-A0A7J2RFM3-F1
#
_cell.length_a   1.000
_cell.length_b   1.000
_cell.length_c   1.000
_cell.angle_alpha   90.00
_cell.angle_beta   90.00
_cell.angle_gamma   90.00
#
_symmetry.space_group_name_H-M   'P 1'
#
loop_
_entity.id
_entity.type
_entity.pdbx_description
1 polymer ?
#
loop_
_entity_poly.entity_id
_entity_poly.type
_entity_poly.pdbx_seq_one_letter_code
_entity_poly.pdbx_strand_id
1 'polypeptide(L)'
;MDKEYIERKIKNCKELILHANSKAQAEIYQGYLDYWKSSYIPKPKKQTTKKPDIKEAVKAFKLEFPTKKSHYKRDNKKYRTKAFKEFLKSYK
;
A
#
# COMPACT_ATOMS: atom_id res chain seq x y z
N MET A 1 11.40 4.88 3.89
CA MET A 1 12.51 5.77 3.53
C MET A 1 12.07 7.18 3.84
N ASP A 2 12.90 7.91 4.58
CA ASP A 2 12.61 9.27 5.01
C ASP A 2 12.71 10.28 3.87
N LYS A 3 11.85 11.29 3.91
CA LYS A 3 11.77 12.33 2.88
C LYS A 3 13.08 13.11 2.77
N GLU A 4 13.66 13.49 3.92
CA GLU A 4 14.93 14.22 3.99
C GLU A 4 16.11 13.41 3.43
N TYR A 5 16.09 12.08 3.61
CA TYR A 5 17.12 11.20 3.06
C TYR A 5 17.05 11.16 1.54
N ILE A 6 15.84 11.06 0.97
CA ILE A 6 15.63 11.07 -0.49
C ILE A 6 16.04 12.43 -1.07
N GLU A 7 15.67 13.55 -0.43
CA GLU A 7 16.05 14.90 -0.89
C GLU A 7 17.57 15.10 -0.90
N ARG A 8 18.27 14.58 0.11
CA ARG A 8 19.74 14.59 0.17
C ARG A 8 20.36 13.79 -0.98
N LYS A 9 19.79 12.62 -1.31
CA LYS A 9 20.26 11.80 -2.44
C LYS A 9 20.00 12.46 -3.78
N ILE A 10 18.83 13.08 -3.98
CA ILE A 10 18.54 13.86 -5.19
C ILE A 10 19.54 15.01 -5.35
N LYS A 11 19.84 15.76 -4.28
CA LYS A 11 20.81 16.85 -4.32
C LYS A 11 22.20 16.36 -4.70
N ASN A 12 22.65 15.26 -4.08
CA ASN A 12 23.95 14.67 -4.37
C ASN A 12 24.05 14.18 -5.84
N CYS A 13 23.00 13.54 -6.37
CA CYS A 13 22.97 13.14 -7.78
C CYS A 13 23.07 14.33 -8.74
N LYS A 14 22.45 15.48 -8.42
CA LYS A 14 22.60 16.70 -9.23
C LYS A 14 24.04 17.22 -9.22
N GLU A 15 24.69 17.24 -8.06
CA GLU A 15 26.10 17.64 -7.93
C GLU A 15 27.02 16.70 -8.71
N LEU A 16 26.78 15.39 -8.65
CA LEU A 16 27.54 14.39 -9.40
C LEU A 16 27.39 14.55 -10.92
N ILE A 17 26.20 14.91 -11.42
CA ILE A 17 25.98 15.20 -12.84
C ILE A 17 26.76 16.45 -13.28
N LEU A 18 26.76 17.51 -12.46
CA LEU A 18 27.47 18.76 -12.75
C LEU A 18 28.99 18.58 -12.82
N HIS A 19 29.53 17.66 -12.02
CA HIS A 19 30.96 17.33 -11.97
C HIS A 19 31.32 16.04 -12.73
N ALA A 20 30.42 15.55 -13.60
CA ALA A 20 30.70 14.34 -14.37
C ALA A 20 31.81 14.60 -15.40
N ASN A 21 32.86 13.77 -15.37
CA ASN A 21 34.00 13.90 -16.29
C ASN A 21 33.72 13.30 -17.68
N SER A 22 32.62 12.57 -17.83
CA SER A 22 32.22 11.98 -19.12
C SER A 22 30.69 11.94 -19.26
N LYS A 23 30.24 11.91 -20.53
CA LYS A 23 28.81 11.80 -20.86
C LYS A 23 28.20 10.50 -20.31
N ALA A 24 28.93 9.39 -20.39
CA ALA A 24 28.49 8.10 -19.84
C ALA A 24 28.31 8.15 -18.32
N GLN A 25 29.21 8.85 -17.62
CA GLN A 25 29.11 9.04 -16.17
C GLN A 25 27.91 9.94 -15.80
N ALA A 26 27.65 10.99 -16.58
CA ALA A 26 26.47 11.83 -16.42
C ALA A 26 25.17 11.03 -16.63
N GLU A 27 25.11 10.15 -17.63
CA GLU A 27 23.97 9.27 -17.90
C GLU A 27 23.70 8.29 -16.75
N ILE A 28 24.76 7.72 -16.15
CA ILE A 28 24.65 6.87 -14.96
C ILE A 28 24.07 7.66 -13.78
N TYR A 29 24.56 8.88 -13.52
CA TYR A 29 24.05 9.72 -12.45
C TYR A 29 22.62 10.21 -12.69
N GLN A 30 22.26 10.44 -13.96
CA GLN A 30 20.89 10.73 -14.37
C GLN A 30 19.96 9.56 -14.05
N GLY A 31 20.38 8.32 -14.32
CA GLY A 31 19.61 7.12 -13.93
C GLY A 31 19.37 7.02 -12.41
N TYR A 32 20.38 7.35 -11.60
CA TYR A 32 20.20 7.41 -10.14
C TYR A 32 19.25 8.54 -9.72
N LEU A 33 19.34 9.72 -10.35
CA LEU A 33 18.46 10.84 -10.08
C LEU A 33 16.99 10.48 -10.33
N ASP A 34 16.71 9.77 -11.43
CA ASP A 34 15.36 9.35 -11.79
C ASP A 34 14.83 8.26 -10.85
N TYR A 35 15.69 7.33 -10.41
CA TYR A 35 15.35 6.38 -9.35
C TYR A 35 14.92 7.10 -8.05
N TRP A 36 15.68 8.09 -7.58
CA TRP A 36 15.35 8.82 -6.36
C TRP A 36 14.12 9.71 -6.51
N LYS A 37 13.90 10.34 -7.67
CA LYS A 37 12.67 11.10 -7.97
C LYS A 37 11.44 10.21 -8.01
N SER A 38 11.52 9.02 -8.60
CA SER A 38 10.42 8.05 -8.59
C SER A 38 10.11 7.54 -7.19
N SER A 39 11.15 7.41 -6.34
CA SER A 39 11.02 7.08 -4.92
C SER A 39 10.42 8.23 -4.08
N TYR A 40 10.46 9.47 -4.59
CA TYR A 40 9.85 10.64 -3.97
C TYR A 40 8.34 10.71 -4.21
N ILE A 41 7.80 10.02 -5.22
CA ILE A 41 6.36 9.91 -5.38
C ILE A 41 5.84 9.31 -4.08
N PRO A 42 5.08 10.07 -3.27
CA PRO A 42 4.51 9.52 -2.08
C PRO A 42 3.65 8.38 -2.59
N LYS A 43 3.98 7.12 -2.24
CA LYS A 43 3.04 6.01 -2.39
C LYS A 43 1.72 6.59 -1.95
N PRO A 44 0.68 6.67 -2.83
CA PRO A 44 -0.56 7.36 -2.48
C PRO A 44 -0.90 6.82 -1.12
N LYS A 45 -0.87 7.69 -0.09
CA LYS A 45 -1.08 7.31 1.33
C LYS A 45 -2.16 6.28 1.24
N LYS A 46 -1.86 5.00 1.53
CA LYS A 46 -2.83 3.92 1.37
C LYS A 46 -4.09 4.51 1.92
N GLN A 47 -5.06 4.82 1.05
CA GLN A 47 -6.30 5.37 1.53
C GLN A 47 -6.68 4.30 2.53
N THR A 48 -6.75 4.68 3.79
CA THR A 48 -7.58 4.00 4.74
C THR A 48 -8.97 4.18 4.13
N THR A 49 -9.25 3.39 3.09
CA THR A 49 -10.56 2.87 2.79
C THR A 49 -11.02 2.49 4.17
N LYS A 50 -11.93 3.30 4.72
CA LYS A 50 -12.57 3.04 6.00
C LYS A 50 -12.91 1.56 5.88
N LYS A 51 -12.16 0.70 6.60
CA LYS A 51 -12.43 -0.74 6.51
C LYS A 51 -13.91 -0.80 6.85
N PRO A 52 -14.78 -1.35 5.97
CA PRO A 52 -16.19 -1.40 6.27
C PRO A 52 -16.30 -1.94 7.68
N ASP A 53 -16.96 -1.20 8.58
CA ASP A 53 -16.97 -1.57 9.99
C ASP A 53 -17.46 -3.02 10.03
N ILE A 54 -16.54 -3.92 10.40
CA ILE A 54 -16.79 -5.36 10.32
C ILE A 54 -18.01 -5.69 11.19
N LYS A 55 -18.29 -4.87 12.21
CA LYS A 55 -19.48 -5.01 13.05
C LYS A 55 -20.78 -4.73 12.27
N GLU A 56 -20.82 -3.70 11.44
CA GLU A 56 -21.99 -3.39 10.61
C GLU A 56 -22.19 -4.46 9.54
N ALA A 57 -21.13 -4.88 8.86
CA ALA A 57 -21.20 -5.95 7.87
C ALA A 57 -21.66 -7.29 8.50
N VAL A 58 -21.27 -7.59 9.74
CA VAL A 58 -21.77 -8.78 10.46
C VAL A 58 -23.27 -8.64 10.79
N LYS A 59 -23.75 -7.45 11.13
CA LYS A 59 -25.18 -7.21 11.38
C LYS A 59 -26.00 -7.38 10.09
N ALA A 60 -25.59 -6.74 9.01
CA ALA A 60 -26.25 -6.85 7.70
C ALA A 60 -26.28 -8.30 7.20
N PHE A 61 -25.16 -9.02 7.31
CA PHE A 61 -25.10 -10.44 6.93
C PHE A 61 -26.04 -11.32 7.75
N LYS A 62 -26.21 -11.04 9.05
CA LYS A 62 -27.15 -11.79 9.89
C LYS A 62 -28.61 -11.49 9.54
N LEU A 63 -28.91 -10.27 9.07
CA LEU A 63 -30.23 -9.88 8.62
C LEU A 63 -30.59 -10.58 7.30
N GLU A 64 -29.67 -10.60 6.33
CA GLU A 64 -29.87 -11.24 5.04
C GLU A 64 -29.78 -12.78 5.09
N PHE A 65 -28.93 -13.33 5.97
CA PHE A 65 -28.67 -14.76 6.06
C PHE A 65 -28.77 -15.27 7.51
N PRO A 66 -29.98 -15.34 8.10
CA PRO A 66 -30.17 -15.68 9.52
C PRO A 66 -29.69 -17.10 9.87
N THR A 67 -29.74 -18.03 8.93
CA THR A 67 -29.31 -19.43 9.12
C THR A 67 -27.79 -19.62 8.96
N LYS A 68 -27.07 -18.64 8.40
CA LYS A 68 -25.64 -18.76 8.11
C LYS A 68 -24.81 -18.04 9.17
N LYS A 69 -23.69 -18.67 9.55
CA LYS A 69 -22.73 -18.05 10.48
C LYS A 69 -21.74 -17.20 9.71
N SER A 70 -21.42 -16.01 10.22
CA SER A 70 -20.38 -15.15 9.63
C SER A 70 -18.95 -15.68 9.87
N HIS A 71 -18.77 -16.49 10.91
CA HIS A 71 -17.47 -17.03 11.32
C HIS A 71 -17.60 -18.43 11.93
N TYR A 72 -16.51 -19.19 11.93
CA TYR A 72 -16.34 -20.45 12.65
C TYR A 72 -15.06 -20.41 13.50
N LYS A 73 -14.97 -21.29 14.51
CA LYS A 73 -13.76 -21.44 15.34
C LYS A 73 -13.02 -22.72 14.92
N ARG A 74 -11.70 -22.63 14.80
CA ARG A 74 -10.79 -23.77 14.60
C ARG A 74 -9.49 -23.44 15.35
N ASP A 75 -8.95 -24.37 16.12
CA ASP A 75 -7.67 -24.18 16.85
C ASP A 75 -7.63 -22.88 17.68
N ASN A 76 -8.70 -22.61 18.45
CA ASN A 76 -8.91 -21.38 19.22
C ASN A 76 -8.88 -20.06 18.42
N LYS A 77 -8.83 -20.12 17.08
CA LYS A 77 -8.85 -18.97 16.19
C LYS A 77 -10.20 -18.84 15.49
N LYS A 78 -10.64 -17.60 15.26
CA LYS A 78 -11.91 -17.27 14.60
C LYS A 78 -11.65 -16.97 13.13
N TYR A 79 -12.28 -17.74 12.26
CA TYR A 79 -12.15 -17.62 10.81
C TYR A 79 -13.48 -17.20 10.18
N ARG A 80 -13.43 -16.35 9.14
CA ARG A 80 -14.62 -15.97 8.36
C ARG A 80 -15.07 -17.14 7.49
N THR A 81 -16.38 -17.40 7.46
CA THR A 81 -16.96 -18.40 6.54
C THR A 81 -16.85 -17.94 5.08
N LYS A 82 -16.95 -18.88 4.13
CA LYS A 82 -16.93 -18.57 2.69
C LYS A 82 -18.03 -17.56 2.33
N ALA A 83 -19.25 -17.83 2.79
CA ALA A 83 -20.42 -16.96 2.58
C ALA A 83 -20.18 -15.53 3.08
N PHE A 84 -19.58 -15.36 4.27
CA PHE A 84 -19.31 -14.02 4.79
C PHE A 84 -18.17 -13.32 4.05
N LYS A 85 -17.17 -14.07 3.56
CA LYS A 85 -16.12 -13.50 2.69
C LYS A 85 -16.69 -13.04 1.35
N GLU A 86 -17.64 -13.76 0.77
CA GLU A 86 -18.32 -13.39 -0.47
C GLU A 86 -19.20 -12.15 -0.28
N PHE A 87 -20.00 -12.12 0.80
CA PHE A 87 -20.76 -10.93 1.18
C PHE A 87 -19.88 -9.67 1.35
N LEU A 88 -18.72 -9.80 1.99
CA LEU A 88 -17.78 -8.68 2.14
C LEU A 88 -17.16 -8.18 0.82
N LYS A 89 -17.22 -8.97 -0.27
CA LYS A 89 -16.76 -8.53 -1.59
C LYS A 89 -17.81 -7.65 -2.28
N SER A 90 -19.11 -7.93 -2.07
CA SER A 90 -20.22 -7.14 -2.62
C SER A 90 -20.60 -5.95 -1.74
N TYR A 91 -20.28 -5.99 -0.45
CA TYR A 91 -20.56 -4.92 0.52
C TYR A 91 -19.57 -3.74 0.46
N LYS A 92 -18.62 -3.75 -0.49
CA LYS A 92 -17.47 -2.83 -0.56
C LYS A 92 -17.68 -1.78 -1.63
#